data_AF-G8RWL9-F1
#
_entry.id   AF-G8RWL9-F1
#
_cell.length_a   1.000
_cell.length_b   1.000
_cell.length_c   1.000
_cell.angle_alpha   90.00
_cell.angle_beta   90.00
_cell.angle_gamma   90.00
#
_symmetry.space_group_name_H-M   'P 1'
#
loop_
_entity.id
_entity.type
_entity.pdbx_description
1 polymer ?
#
loop_
_entity_poly.entity_id
_entity_poly.type
_entity_poly.pdbx_seq_one_letter_code
_entity_poly.pdbx_strand_id
1 'polypeptide(L)'
;MTDNGLPDRYDLTKDQDRDDRRKHLELVSAVVGRMAAASAAAKGWSITLAGAAFGVAVIRDKSYLILLGVLALVVFGIVDALYLYNEKRFRALYAAIADQNAVKPLSMDLSVLDRLNKKESFFSWSVVSFYGPLILGGLIIFAIALCNDESEADKRIPSPTVTTSTVTITETTTTQTTATSTPEPSPTPTTQAPPPPASPTTPTR
;
A
#
# COMPACT_ATOMS: atom_id res chain seq x y z
N MET A 1 5.12 55.46 21.04
CA MET A 1 4.70 54.63 19.90
C MET A 1 5.81 53.59 19.71
N THR A 2 5.81 52.55 20.53
CA THR A 2 6.83 51.50 20.47
C THR A 2 6.42 50.57 19.33
N ASP A 3 7.23 50.54 18.29
CA ASP A 3 7.21 49.50 17.28
C ASP A 3 7.38 48.15 18.00
N ASN A 4 6.27 47.45 18.28
CA ASN A 4 6.26 46.10 18.84
C ASN A 4 6.54 45.08 17.72
N GLY A 5 7.51 45.40 16.86
CA GLY A 5 7.93 44.60 15.73
C GLY A 5 8.79 43.45 16.23
N LEU A 6 8.19 42.26 16.33
CA LEU A 6 8.96 41.03 16.43
C LEU A 6 9.95 41.02 15.24
N PRO A 7 11.26 40.88 15.48
CA PRO A 7 12.25 41.07 14.42
C PRO A 7 12.04 40.05 13.30
N ASP A 8 12.13 40.49 12.05
CA ASP A 8 11.95 39.64 10.86
C ASP A 8 13.17 38.72 10.59
N ARG A 9 14.16 38.73 11.50
CA ARG A 9 15.42 37.97 11.43
C ARG A 9 16.04 37.80 12.81
N TYR A 10 16.99 36.87 12.96
CA TYR A 10 17.75 36.69 14.20
C TYR A 10 18.80 37.80 14.37
N ASP A 11 18.88 38.38 15.57
CA ASP A 11 19.95 39.30 15.97
C ASP A 11 21.17 38.51 16.44
N LEU A 12 22.10 38.24 15.52
CA LEU A 12 23.27 37.41 15.78
C LEU A 12 24.28 38.01 16.78
N THR A 13 24.06 39.23 17.26
CA THR A 13 24.86 39.84 18.33
C THR A 13 24.44 39.34 19.73
N LYS A 14 23.24 38.77 19.85
CA LYS A 14 22.70 38.21 21.09
C LYS A 14 22.91 36.70 21.12
N ASP A 15 23.47 36.19 22.21
CA ASP A 15 23.68 34.75 22.37
C ASP A 15 22.36 33.97 22.34
N GLN A 16 21.30 34.53 22.93
CA GLN A 16 19.96 33.93 22.92
C GLN A 16 19.44 33.71 21.48
N ASP A 17 19.53 34.71 20.61
CA ASP A 17 19.07 34.62 19.22
C ASP A 17 19.90 33.62 18.40
N ARG A 18 21.21 33.50 18.69
CA ARG A 18 22.07 32.49 18.06
C ARG A 18 21.65 31.07 18.46
N ASP A 19 21.29 30.88 19.72
CA ASP A 19 20.82 29.60 20.23
C ASP A 19 19.41 29.27 19.73
N ASP A 20 18.51 30.26 19.65
CA ASP A 20 17.18 30.10 19.06
C ASP A 20 17.26 29.77 17.57
N ARG A 21 18.22 30.34 16.84
CA ARG A 21 18.50 29.98 15.45
C ARG A 21 18.99 28.54 15.31
N ARG A 22 19.92 28.10 16.17
CA ARG A 22 20.38 26.70 16.19
C ARG A 22 19.23 25.74 16.45
N LYS A 23 18.38 26.06 17.44
CA LYS A 23 17.15 25.30 17.72
C LYS A 23 16.19 25.29 16.54
N HIS A 24 16.01 26.42 15.86
CA HIS A 24 15.13 26.47 14.68
C HIS A 24 15.65 25.55 13.57
N LEU A 25 16.96 25.56 13.29
CA LEU A 25 17.58 24.66 12.32
C LEU A 25 17.42 23.18 12.72
N GLU A 26 17.55 22.86 14.01
CA GLU A 26 17.31 21.52 14.55
C GLU A 26 15.84 21.08 14.38
N LEU A 27 14.89 21.97 14.66
CA LEU A 27 13.46 21.69 14.48
C LEU A 27 13.12 21.42 13.01
N VAL A 28 13.65 22.24 12.08
CA VAL A 28 13.43 22.05 10.65
C VAL A 28 14.06 20.74 10.16
N SER A 29 15.30 20.44 10.56
CA SER A 29 15.96 19.19 10.17
C SER A 29 15.24 17.96 10.73
N ALA A 30 14.72 18.03 11.96
CA ALA A 30 13.91 16.97 12.55
C ALA A 30 12.61 16.73 11.76
N VAL A 31 11.94 17.77 11.27
CA VAL A 31 10.77 17.64 10.39
C VAL A 31 11.14 16.96 9.08
N VAL A 32 12.22 17.41 8.43
CA VAL A 32 12.74 16.80 7.18
C VAL A 32 13.03 15.31 7.38
N GLY A 33 13.70 14.94 8.47
CA GLY A 33 13.99 13.55 8.81
C GLY A 33 12.74 12.69 8.99
N ARG A 34 11.70 13.21 9.65
CA ARG A 34 10.42 12.51 9.80
C ARG A 34 9.69 12.31 8.45
N MET A 35 9.72 13.31 7.56
CA MET A 35 9.12 13.19 6.23
C MET A 35 9.84 12.15 5.37
N ALA A 36 11.18 12.11 5.41
CA ALA A 36 11.98 11.09 4.73
C ALA A 36 11.67 9.67 5.25
N ALA A 37 11.57 9.50 6.57
CA ALA A 37 11.20 8.23 7.19
C ALA A 37 9.77 7.79 6.82
N ALA A 38 8.80 8.72 6.82
CA ALA A 38 7.42 8.45 6.42
C ALA A 38 7.32 8.02 4.94
N SER A 39 8.07 8.69 4.05
CA SER A 39 8.18 8.31 2.63
C SER A 39 8.79 6.92 2.44
N ALA A 40 9.89 6.61 3.15
CA ALA A 40 10.51 5.28 3.09
C ALA A 40 9.55 4.18 3.59
N ALA A 41 8.81 4.44 4.67
CA ALA A 41 7.79 3.53 5.17
C ALA A 41 6.65 3.31 4.15
N ALA A 42 6.17 4.38 3.51
CA ALA A 42 5.15 4.29 2.47
C ALA A 42 5.59 3.40 1.29
N LYS A 43 6.85 3.52 0.85
CA LYS A 43 7.42 2.62 -0.19
C LYS A 43 7.42 1.17 0.27
N GLY A 44 7.87 0.90 1.50
CA GLY A 44 7.89 -0.46 2.06
C GLY A 44 6.49 -1.10 2.11
N TRP A 45 5.52 -0.39 2.69
CA TRP A 45 4.14 -0.87 2.79
C TRP A 45 3.47 -1.06 1.43
N SER A 46 3.82 -0.23 0.44
CA SER A 46 3.26 -0.36 -0.90
C SER A 46 3.62 -1.69 -1.58
N ILE A 47 4.87 -2.18 -1.41
CA ILE A 47 5.30 -3.47 -1.96
C ILE A 47 4.57 -4.62 -1.25
N THR A 48 4.44 -4.57 0.07
CA THR A 48 3.73 -5.59 0.85
C THR A 48 2.26 -5.68 0.44
N LEU A 49 1.58 -4.54 0.33
CA LEU A 49 0.17 -4.49 -0.04
C LEU A 49 -0.06 -4.90 -1.49
N ALA A 50 0.79 -4.45 -2.41
CA ALA A 50 0.73 -4.86 -3.81
C ALA A 50 1.00 -6.36 -3.97
N GLY A 51 2.02 -6.90 -3.29
CA GLY A 51 2.34 -8.32 -3.29
C GLY A 51 1.21 -9.18 -2.73
N ALA A 52 0.57 -8.75 -1.64
CA ALA A 52 -0.60 -9.42 -1.09
C ALA A 52 -1.79 -9.39 -2.07
N ALA A 53 -2.10 -8.22 -2.65
CA ALA A 53 -3.19 -8.08 -3.60
C ALA A 53 -2.98 -8.94 -4.86
N PHE A 54 -1.79 -8.89 -5.45
CA PHE A 54 -1.45 -9.69 -6.63
C PHE A 54 -1.38 -11.18 -6.33
N GLY A 55 -0.80 -11.57 -5.18
CA GLY A 55 -0.75 -12.97 -4.76
C GLY A 55 -2.15 -13.58 -4.58
N VAL A 56 -3.06 -12.86 -3.91
CA VAL A 56 -4.44 -13.32 -3.74
C VAL A 56 -5.20 -13.30 -5.07
N ALA A 57 -4.94 -12.32 -5.94
CA ALA A 57 -5.55 -12.27 -7.28
C ALA A 57 -5.24 -13.52 -8.10
N VAL A 58 -3.98 -13.97 -8.08
CA VAL A 58 -3.53 -15.18 -8.78
C VAL A 58 -4.14 -16.44 -8.17
N ILE A 59 -4.20 -16.55 -6.83
CA ILE A 59 -4.73 -17.75 -6.15
C ILE A 59 -6.24 -17.89 -6.33
N ARG A 60 -6.98 -16.77 -6.31
CA ARG A 60 -8.45 -16.75 -6.33
C ARG A 60 -9.06 -16.53 -7.71
N ASP A 61 -8.21 -16.32 -8.72
CA ASP A 61 -8.60 -16.00 -10.10
C ASP A 61 -9.63 -14.85 -10.16
N LYS A 62 -9.35 -13.80 -9.39
CA LYS A 62 -10.21 -12.61 -9.27
C LYS A 62 -9.48 -11.39 -9.81
N SER A 63 -9.73 -11.10 -11.09
CA SER A 63 -9.11 -9.99 -11.83
C SER A 63 -9.32 -8.62 -11.16
N TYR A 64 -10.43 -8.42 -10.42
CA TYR A 64 -10.69 -7.16 -9.70
C TYR A 64 -9.68 -6.88 -8.56
N LEU A 65 -9.04 -7.91 -7.99
CA LEU A 65 -8.03 -7.75 -6.96
C LEU A 65 -6.72 -7.16 -7.51
N ILE A 66 -6.43 -7.38 -8.80
CA ILE A 66 -5.30 -6.75 -9.49
C ILE A 66 -5.52 -5.24 -9.55
N LEU A 67 -6.74 -4.82 -9.91
CA LEU A 67 -7.11 -3.40 -9.95
C LEU A 67 -7.00 -2.75 -8.56
N LEU A 68 -7.39 -3.47 -7.51
CA LEU A 68 -7.22 -3.01 -6.12
C LEU A 68 -5.74 -2.80 -5.77
N GLY A 69 -4.86 -3.73 -6.16
CA GLY A 69 -3.41 -3.61 -5.97
C GLY A 69 -2.81 -2.42 -6.72
N VAL A 70 -3.21 -2.21 -7.98
CA VAL A 70 -2.78 -1.06 -8.78
C VAL A 70 -3.28 0.26 -8.17
N LEU A 71 -4.54 0.32 -7.74
CA LEU A 71 -5.09 1.49 -7.06
C LEU A 71 -4.32 1.82 -5.78
N ALA A 72 -4.00 0.80 -4.97
CA ALA A 72 -3.19 0.97 -3.79
C ALA A 72 -1.81 1.58 -4.14
N LEU A 73 -1.12 1.05 -5.16
CA LEU A 73 0.17 1.58 -5.63
C LEU A 73 0.07 3.06 -6.04
N VAL A 74 -1.01 3.45 -6.73
CA VAL A 74 -1.24 4.84 -7.13
C VAL A 74 -1.40 5.75 -5.91
N VAL A 75 -2.23 5.36 -4.94
CA VAL A 75 -2.45 6.14 -3.71
C VAL A 75 -1.15 6.28 -2.91
N PHE A 76 -0.42 5.18 -2.73
CA PHE A 76 0.88 5.22 -2.06
C PHE A 76 1.90 6.09 -2.81
N GLY A 77 1.91 6.04 -4.14
CA GLY A 77 2.78 6.89 -4.97
C GLY A 77 2.45 8.38 -4.85
N ILE A 78 1.18 8.75 -4.76
CA ILE A 78 0.76 10.14 -4.52
C ILE A 78 1.24 10.61 -3.15
N VAL A 79 1.00 9.81 -2.11
CA VAL A 79 1.44 10.13 -0.74
C VAL A 79 2.96 10.28 -0.68
N ASP A 80 3.70 9.40 -1.34
CA ASP A 80 5.15 9.46 -1.43
C ASP A 80 5.65 10.73 -2.13
N ALA A 81 4.99 11.13 -3.22
CA ALA A 81 5.29 12.38 -3.93
C ALA A 81 4.99 13.62 -3.06
N LEU A 82 3.91 13.61 -2.28
CA LEU A 82 3.57 14.70 -1.36
C LEU A 82 4.63 14.88 -0.26
N TYR A 83 5.16 13.78 0.28
CA TYR A 83 6.26 13.85 1.25
C TYR A 83 7.52 14.48 0.66
N LEU A 84 7.89 14.08 -0.57
CA LEU A 84 9.07 14.63 -1.26
C LEU A 84 8.90 16.12 -1.58
N TYR A 85 7.68 16.52 -1.96
CA TYR A 85 7.35 17.93 -2.20
C TYR A 85 7.51 18.76 -0.91
N ASN A 86 6.99 18.26 0.21
CA ASN A 86 7.14 18.93 1.50
C ASN A 86 8.61 18.99 1.94
N GLU A 87 9.37 17.90 1.75
CA GLU A 87 10.81 17.84 2.05
C GLU A 87 11.59 18.96 1.34
N LYS A 88 11.35 19.15 0.04
CA LYS A 88 11.99 20.22 -0.75
C LYS A 88 11.70 21.60 -0.17
N ARG A 89 10.45 21.86 0.25
CA ARG A 89 10.05 23.14 0.83
C ARG A 89 10.71 23.38 2.19
N PHE A 90 10.80 22.35 3.04
CA PHE A 90 11.51 22.45 4.31
C PHE A 90 13.04 22.59 4.13
N ARG A 91 13.64 21.96 3.11
CA ARG A 91 15.04 22.18 2.75
C ARG A 91 15.30 23.61 2.28
N ALA A 92 14.39 24.19 1.51
CA ALA A 92 14.46 25.60 1.12
C ALA A 92 14.33 26.53 2.34
N LEU A 93 13.44 26.21 3.29
CA LEU A 93 13.34 26.93 4.57
C LEU A 93 14.63 26.86 5.37
N TYR A 94 15.22 25.67 5.46
CA TYR A 94 16.50 25.46 6.14
C TYR A 94 17.60 26.34 5.53
N ALA A 95 17.74 26.34 4.20
CA ALA A 95 18.71 27.18 3.50
C ALA A 95 18.45 28.67 3.74
N ALA A 96 17.19 29.11 3.74
CA ALA A 96 16.84 30.50 4.04
C ALA A 96 17.25 30.93 5.47
N ILE A 97 17.13 30.04 6.46
CA ILE A 97 17.56 30.30 7.85
C ILE A 97 19.10 30.24 7.98
N ALA A 98 19.72 29.27 7.34
CA ALA A 98 21.16 29.00 7.43
C ALA A 98 22.02 30.03 6.67
N ASP A 99 21.58 30.47 5.50
CA ASP A 99 22.40 31.30 4.63
C ASP A 99 21.94 32.76 4.61
N GLN A 100 20.62 32.99 4.63
CA GLN A 100 20.06 34.32 4.37
C GLN A 100 19.62 35.06 5.63
N ASN A 101 19.41 34.35 6.75
CA ASN A 101 18.84 34.90 7.99
C ASN A 101 17.60 35.79 7.71
N ALA A 102 16.78 35.39 6.74
CA ALA A 102 15.69 36.21 6.18
C ALA A 102 14.31 35.65 6.54
N VAL A 103 14.22 34.96 7.67
CA VAL A 103 12.99 34.28 8.12
C VAL A 103 12.71 34.72 9.56
N LYS A 104 11.44 35.01 9.82
CA LYS A 104 10.92 35.28 11.16
C LYS A 104 11.36 34.20 12.15
N PRO A 105 11.92 34.57 13.32
CA PRO A 105 12.38 33.62 14.33
C PRO A 105 11.31 32.58 14.69
N LEU A 106 11.72 31.30 14.70
CA LEU A 106 10.89 30.14 15.03
C LEU A 106 9.62 29.98 14.16
N SER A 107 9.52 30.70 13.04
CA SER A 107 8.42 30.53 12.10
C SER A 107 8.67 29.35 11.16
N MET A 108 7.75 28.39 11.15
CA MET A 108 7.71 27.33 10.13
C MET A 108 6.77 27.65 8.97
N ASP A 109 6.50 28.94 8.72
CA ASP A 109 5.64 29.35 7.64
C ASP A 109 6.33 29.16 6.27
N LEU A 110 5.82 28.21 5.50
CA LEU A 110 6.33 27.90 4.17
C LEU A 110 5.78 28.86 3.09
N SER A 111 4.78 29.70 3.40
CA SER A 111 4.17 30.63 2.45
C SER A 111 5.13 31.71 1.96
N VAL A 112 6.14 32.04 2.78
CA VAL A 112 7.23 32.97 2.43
C VAL A 112 8.07 32.42 1.27
N LEU A 113 8.20 31.09 1.17
CA LEU A 113 8.96 30.39 0.13
C LEU A 113 8.14 30.17 -1.14
N ASP A 114 6.82 30.08 -1.03
CA ASP A 114 5.93 29.88 -2.19
C ASP A 114 5.96 31.07 -3.17
N ARG A 115 6.32 32.27 -2.70
CA ARG A 115 6.53 33.44 -3.56
C ARG A 115 7.78 33.33 -4.44
N LEU A 116 8.76 32.52 -4.04
CA LEU A 116 10.05 32.42 -4.71
C LEU A 116 10.10 31.28 -5.74
N ASN A 117 9.17 30.31 -5.69
CA ASN A 117 9.29 29.08 -6.47
C ASN A 117 8.00 28.75 -7.25
N LYS A 118 7.86 29.32 -8.45
CA LYS A 118 6.66 29.14 -9.29
C LYS A 118 6.75 28.04 -10.35
N LYS A 119 7.86 27.29 -10.44
CA LYS A 119 8.01 26.21 -11.43
C LYS A 119 8.94 25.12 -10.94
N GLU A 120 8.44 24.16 -10.16
CA GLU A 120 9.15 22.89 -9.95
C GLU A 120 8.43 21.80 -10.73
N SER A 121 8.77 21.75 -12.02
CA SER A 121 8.49 20.68 -12.97
C SER A 121 9.28 19.41 -12.61
N PHE A 122 9.09 18.93 -11.38
CA PHE A 122 9.77 17.76 -10.85
C PHE A 122 8.82 16.92 -10.00
N PHE A 123 7.53 16.87 -10.35
CA PHE A 123 6.69 15.76 -9.91
C PHE A 123 7.38 14.48 -10.41
N SER A 124 7.88 13.71 -9.44
CA SER A 124 9.23 13.15 -9.43
C SER A 124 9.49 12.03 -10.43
N TRP A 125 10.50 12.20 -11.29
CA TRP A 125 11.08 11.08 -12.05
C TRP A 125 11.45 9.91 -11.11
N SER A 126 11.96 10.16 -9.90
CA SER A 126 12.29 9.06 -8.97
C SER A 126 11.08 8.27 -8.46
N VAL A 127 9.94 8.92 -8.24
CA VAL A 127 8.69 8.27 -7.80
C VAL A 127 8.08 7.51 -8.98
N VAL A 128 8.09 8.10 -10.17
CA VAL A 128 7.65 7.43 -11.40
C VAL A 128 8.52 6.20 -11.70
N SER A 129 9.83 6.25 -11.49
CA SER A 129 10.71 5.08 -11.69
C SER A 129 10.43 3.95 -10.69
N PHE A 130 9.97 4.25 -9.48
CA PHE A 130 9.63 3.23 -8.49
C PHE A 130 8.24 2.64 -8.74
N TYR A 131 7.21 3.48 -8.82
CA TYR A 131 5.81 3.03 -8.95
C TYR A 131 5.43 2.67 -10.40
N GLY A 132 6.10 3.24 -11.39
CA GLY A 132 5.80 3.07 -12.82
C GLY A 132 5.90 1.61 -13.28
N PRO A 133 7.04 0.93 -13.10
CA PRO A 133 7.17 -0.49 -13.46
C PRO A 133 6.18 -1.39 -12.71
N LEU A 134 5.89 -1.09 -11.44
CA LEU A 134 4.92 -1.84 -10.62
C LEU A 134 3.48 -1.70 -11.16
N ILE A 135 3.06 -0.47 -11.46
CA ILE A 135 1.75 -0.19 -12.04
C ILE A 135 1.66 -0.80 -13.44
N LEU A 136 2.69 -0.63 -14.26
CA LEU A 136 2.73 -1.20 -15.62
C LEU A 136 2.65 -2.73 -15.58
N GLY A 137 3.41 -3.38 -14.69
CA GLY A 137 3.32 -4.82 -14.47
C GLY A 137 1.93 -5.25 -14.05
N GLY A 138 1.31 -4.55 -13.09
CA GLY A 138 -0.08 -4.82 -12.68
C GLY A 138 -1.09 -4.67 -13.82
N LEU A 139 -0.95 -3.64 -14.65
CA LEU A 139 -1.81 -3.42 -15.83
C LEU A 139 -1.64 -4.50 -16.90
N ILE A 140 -0.40 -4.97 -17.14
CA ILE A 140 -0.13 -6.07 -18.06
C ILE A 140 -0.81 -7.36 -17.57
N ILE A 141 -0.65 -7.69 -16.28
CA ILE A 141 -1.30 -8.87 -15.69
C ILE A 141 -2.83 -8.75 -15.79
N PHE A 142 -3.38 -7.57 -15.52
CA PHE A 142 -4.82 -7.32 -15.65
C PHE A 142 -5.31 -7.51 -17.10
N ALA A 143 -4.58 -7.01 -18.09
CA ALA A 143 -4.93 -7.17 -19.50
C ALA A 143 -4.91 -8.65 -19.93
N ILE A 144 -3.90 -9.42 -19.48
CA ILE A 144 -3.84 -10.86 -19.74
C ILE A 144 -5.04 -11.58 -19.10
N ALA A 145 -5.39 -11.24 -17.86
CA ALA A 145 -6.54 -11.83 -17.19
C ALA A 145 -7.86 -11.58 -17.96
N LEU A 146 -8.06 -10.36 -18.48
CA LEU A 146 -9.22 -10.04 -19.30
C LEU A 146 -9.26 -10.81 -20.63
N CYS A 147 -8.11 -10.98 -21.30
CA CYS A 147 -8.04 -11.78 -22.52
C CYS A 147 -8.35 -13.27 -22.28
N ASN A 148 -8.00 -13.78 -21.10
CA ASN A 148 -8.28 -15.18 -20.74
C ASN A 148 -9.78 -15.41 -20.48
N ASP A 149 -10.49 -14.43 -19.91
CA ASP A 149 -11.93 -14.51 -19.66
C ASP A 149 -12.75 -14.63 -20.98
N GLU A 150 -12.34 -13.93 -22.04
CA GLU A 150 -13.02 -13.98 -23.35
C GLU A 150 -12.84 -15.34 -24.07
N SER A 151 -11.68 -15.97 -23.89
CA SER A 151 -11.39 -17.32 -24.43
C SER A 151 -12.29 -18.40 -23.83
N GLU A 152 -12.65 -18.28 -22.54
CA GLU A 152 -13.55 -19.23 -21.89
C GLU A 152 -15.03 -18.96 -22.21
N ALA A 153 -15.40 -17.75 -22.63
CA ALA A 153 -16.75 -17.43 -23.08
C ALA A 153 -17.08 -18.10 -24.43
N ASP A 154 -16.12 -18.15 -25.36
CA ASP A 154 -16.28 -18.79 -26.67
C ASP A 154 -16.45 -20.33 -26.55
N LYS A 155 -15.74 -20.96 -25.60
CA LYS A 155 -15.86 -22.40 -25.32
C LYS A 155 -17.17 -22.80 -24.60
N ARG A 156 -17.89 -21.84 -24.02
CA ARG A 156 -19.15 -22.08 -23.30
C ARG A 156 -20.40 -22.03 -24.17
N ILE A 157 -20.27 -21.84 -25.48
CA ILE A 157 -21.37 -22.06 -26.42
C ILE A 157 -21.39 -23.57 -26.73
N PRO A 158 -22.24 -24.40 -26.07
CA PRO A 158 -22.50 -25.71 -26.59
C PRO A 158 -23.12 -25.52 -27.98
N SER A 159 -22.46 -26.07 -29.00
CA SER A 159 -23.11 -26.37 -30.27
C SER A 159 -24.46 -27.05 -29.97
N PRO A 160 -25.56 -26.73 -30.69
CA PRO A 160 -26.80 -27.49 -30.58
C PRO A 160 -26.54 -28.90 -31.17
N THR A 161 -25.87 -29.74 -30.39
CA THR A 161 -25.86 -31.18 -30.61
C THR A 161 -27.26 -31.64 -30.27
N VAL A 162 -28.08 -31.79 -31.31
CA VAL A 162 -29.31 -32.58 -31.29
C VAL A 162 -28.93 -34.00 -30.89
N THR A 163 -28.84 -34.25 -29.59
CA THR A 163 -28.80 -35.59 -29.03
C THR A 163 -30.25 -36.04 -28.90
N THR A 164 -30.79 -36.56 -30.00
CA THR A 164 -32.01 -37.37 -29.98
C THR A 164 -31.67 -38.66 -29.23
N SER A 165 -31.83 -38.65 -27.91
CA SER A 165 -31.82 -39.88 -27.12
C SER A 165 -33.15 -40.60 -27.33
N THR A 166 -33.09 -41.66 -28.14
CA THR A 166 -34.12 -42.70 -28.28
C THR A 166 -34.50 -43.26 -26.91
N VAL A 167 -35.72 -42.96 -26.44
CA VAL A 167 -36.39 -43.70 -25.38
C VAL A 167 -37.22 -44.78 -26.06
N THR A 168 -36.68 -46.00 -26.15
CA THR A 168 -37.50 -47.19 -26.38
C THR A 168 -37.43 -48.03 -25.12
N ILE A 169 -38.57 -48.04 -24.42
CA ILE A 169 -38.85 -48.82 -23.23
C ILE A 169 -38.91 -50.30 -23.65
N THR A 170 -38.10 -51.15 -23.01
CA THR A 170 -38.36 -52.59 -22.97
C THR A 170 -38.23 -53.04 -21.52
N GLU A 171 -39.38 -53.22 -20.89
CA GLU A 171 -39.56 -54.04 -19.70
C GLU A 171 -39.07 -55.46 -19.98
N THR A 172 -38.34 -56.09 -19.06
CA THR A 172 -38.52 -57.51 -18.74
C THR A 172 -38.01 -57.77 -17.32
N THR A 173 -38.98 -58.11 -16.48
CA THR A 173 -38.90 -58.59 -15.10
C THR A 173 -38.19 -59.95 -15.01
N THR A 174 -37.54 -60.19 -13.86
CA THR A 174 -37.57 -61.42 -13.02
C THR A 174 -36.21 -62.06 -12.72
N THR A 175 -35.98 -62.25 -11.40
CA THR A 175 -35.25 -63.37 -10.72
C THR A 175 -33.72 -63.43 -10.85
N GLN A 176 -32.89 -63.73 -9.85
CA GLN A 176 -33.05 -64.16 -8.45
C GLN A 176 -31.63 -64.26 -7.81
N THR A 177 -31.55 -64.14 -6.47
CA THR A 177 -30.68 -64.93 -5.56
C THR A 177 -29.14 -64.75 -5.63
N THR A 178 -28.52 -64.20 -4.57
CA THR A 178 -27.72 -64.96 -3.55
C THR A 178 -26.80 -64.05 -2.70
N ALA A 179 -27.04 -64.08 -1.39
CA ALA A 179 -26.13 -63.94 -0.22
C ALA A 179 -25.20 -62.70 -0.07
N THR A 180 -25.40 -61.82 0.92
CA THR A 180 -25.03 -61.94 2.35
C THR A 180 -23.58 -61.51 2.65
N SER A 181 -23.42 -60.28 3.17
CA SER A 181 -22.67 -60.05 4.42
C SER A 181 -23.08 -58.71 5.06
N THR A 182 -23.52 -58.84 6.30
CA THR A 182 -24.04 -57.83 7.24
C THR A 182 -22.86 -57.17 8.02
N PRO A 183 -23.07 -56.31 9.03
CA PRO A 183 -23.03 -54.84 9.04
C PRO A 183 -21.89 -54.28 9.94
N GLU A 184 -22.06 -53.01 10.38
CA GLU A 184 -21.53 -52.35 11.61
C GLU A 184 -20.52 -51.17 11.42
N PRO A 185 -20.46 -50.20 12.37
CA PRO A 185 -20.99 -48.85 12.14
C PRO A 185 -19.97 -47.71 12.38
N SER A 186 -20.41 -46.48 12.08
CA SER A 186 -19.76 -45.18 12.36
C SER A 186 -19.20 -45.01 13.80
N PRO A 187 -18.20 -44.11 14.04
CA PRO A 187 -18.56 -42.74 14.43
C PRO A 187 -17.65 -41.60 13.92
N THR A 188 -18.33 -40.47 13.71
CA THR A 188 -17.94 -39.05 13.65
C THR A 188 -16.63 -38.64 14.37
N PRO A 189 -15.77 -37.79 13.77
CA PRO A 189 -14.69 -37.15 14.50
C PRO A 189 -15.17 -35.90 15.25
N THR A 190 -15.12 -35.97 16.59
CA THR A 190 -15.34 -34.86 17.53
C THR A 190 -14.14 -33.92 17.56
N THR A 191 -14.42 -32.63 17.46
CA THR A 191 -13.53 -31.48 17.69
C THR A 191 -12.78 -31.57 19.02
N GLN A 192 -11.43 -31.54 18.99
CA GLN A 192 -10.59 -31.42 20.18
C GLN A 192 -9.99 -30.00 20.25
N ALA A 193 -10.24 -29.30 21.36
CA ALA A 193 -9.71 -27.96 21.64
C ALA A 193 -8.23 -28.01 22.05
N PRO A 194 -7.41 -26.99 21.70
CA PRO A 194 -6.00 -26.95 22.06
C PRO A 194 -5.77 -26.69 23.56
N PRO A 195 -4.70 -27.26 24.16
CA PRO A 195 -4.40 -27.12 25.59
C PRO A 195 -3.91 -25.71 25.97
N PRO A 196 -4.16 -25.26 27.23
CA PRO A 196 -3.76 -23.94 27.70
C PRO A 196 -2.23 -23.79 27.87
N PRO A 197 -1.66 -22.58 27.68
CA PRO A 197 -0.22 -22.34 27.79
C PRO A 197 0.30 -22.39 29.23
N ALA A 198 1.52 -22.91 29.40
CA ALA A 198 2.24 -23.03 30.66
C ALA A 198 2.58 -21.67 31.30
N SER A 199 2.53 -21.61 32.64
CA SER A 199 2.82 -20.39 33.43
C SER A 199 4.32 -20.02 33.42
N PRO A 200 4.67 -18.72 33.47
CA PRO A 200 6.06 -18.27 33.46
C PRO A 200 6.77 -18.55 34.80
N THR A 201 7.94 -19.18 34.73
CA THR A 201 8.87 -19.35 35.86
C THR A 201 9.62 -18.05 36.13
N THR A 202 9.53 -17.58 37.38
CA THR A 202 10.31 -16.47 37.93
C THR A 202 11.79 -16.84 38.03
N PRO A 203 12.74 -16.00 37.59
CA PRO A 203 14.15 -16.19 37.88
C PRO A 203 14.46 -15.70 39.30
N THR A 204 14.97 -16.60 40.15
CA THR A 204 15.53 -16.28 41.47
C THR A 204 16.98 -15.85 41.29
N ARG A 205 17.22 -14.57 41.65
CA ARG A 205 18.44 -13.91 42.15
C ARG A 205 19.81 -14.32 41.59
#